data_AF-A0A3D3V221-F1
#
_entry.id   AF-A0A3D3V221-F1
#
_cell.length_a   1.000
_cell.length_b   1.000
_cell.length_c   1.000
_cell.angle_alpha   90.00
_cell.angle_beta   90.00
_cell.angle_gamma   90.00
#
_symmetry.space_group_name_H-M   'P 1'
#
loop_
_entity.id
_entity.type
_entity.pdbx_description
1 polymer ?
#
loop_
_entity_poly.entity_id
_entity_poly.type
_entity_poly.pdbx_seq_one_letter_code
_entity_poly.pdbx_strand_id
1 'polypeptide(L)' 'MRSLREIDEVDRYDCEIKISGQPYHLEAGDFILMPPNEPHAVNALEKFKTLLVMIKS' A
#
# COMPACT_ATOMS: atom_id res chain seq x y z
N MET A 1 -13.33 15.86 27.66
CA MET A 1 -13.18 14.40 27.82
C MET A 1 -13.21 13.78 26.43
N ARG A 2 -12.06 13.75 25.73
CA ARG A 2 -11.96 13.13 24.40
C ARG A 2 -12.02 11.62 24.61
N SER A 3 -12.87 10.95 23.84
CA SER A 3 -13.11 9.51 23.89
C SER A 3 -11.81 8.77 23.64
N LEU A 4 -11.46 7.85 24.54
CA LEU A 4 -10.31 6.94 24.46
C LEU A 4 -10.29 6.01 23.22
N ARG A 5 -11.28 6.13 22.31
CA ARG A 5 -11.36 5.34 21.06
C ARG A 5 -10.52 5.91 19.90
N GLU A 6 -9.96 7.11 20.03
CA GLU A 6 -9.12 7.71 18.97
C GLU A 6 -7.63 7.30 19.06
N ILE A 7 -7.22 6.57 20.10
CA ILE A 7 -5.79 6.27 20.34
C ILE A 7 -5.35 4.94 19.70
N ASP A 8 -6.29 4.08 19.32
CA ASP A 8 -5.99 2.73 18.80
C ASP A 8 -6.04 2.60 17.27
N GLU A 9 -6.50 3.63 16.54
CA GLU A 9 -6.59 3.61 15.07
C GLU A 9 -5.40 4.35 14.45
N VAL A 10 -4.20 3.87 14.74
CA VAL A 10 -2.96 4.38 14.13
C VAL A 10 -2.84 3.79 12.73
N ASP A 11 -3.54 4.37 11.75
CA ASP A 11 -3.18 4.42 10.31
C ASP A 11 -2.57 3.14 9.68
N ARG A 12 -3.01 1.95 10.09
CA ARG A 12 -2.58 0.67 9.52
C ARG A 12 -3.39 0.39 8.26
N TYR A 13 -2.99 1.00 7.16
CA TYR A 13 -3.58 0.72 5.87
C TYR A 13 -2.97 -0.54 5.28
N ASP A 14 -3.82 -1.53 4.99
CA ASP A 14 -3.44 -2.77 4.32
C ASP A 14 -3.72 -2.69 2.81
N CYS A 15 -2.73 -3.08 2.01
CA CYS A 15 -2.83 -3.13 0.56
C CYS A 15 -2.24 -4.44 0.01
N GLU A 16 -2.93 -5.05 -0.95
CA GLU A 16 -2.36 -6.12 -1.77
C GLU A 16 -1.98 -5.56 -3.15
N ILE A 17 -0.72 -5.73 -3.55
CA ILE A 17 -0.24 -5.44 -4.92
C ILE A 17 0.06 -6.78 -5.61
N LYS A 18 -0.53 -7.01 -6.79
CA LYS A 18 -0.17 -8.15 -7.64
C LYS A 18 0.79 -7.71 -8.71
N ILE A 19 1.95 -8.35 -8.80
CA ILE A 19 2.96 -8.14 -9.85
C ILE A 19 3.11 -9.44 -10.62
N SER A 20 2.80 -9.43 -11.92
CA SER A 20 2.86 -10.64 -12.76
C SER A 20 2.10 -11.84 -12.16
N GLY A 21 0.97 -11.56 -11.50
CA GLY A 21 0.11 -12.55 -10.85
C GLY A 21 0.53 -12.95 -9.42
N GLN A 22 1.71 -12.51 -8.94
CA GLN A 22 2.18 -12.77 -7.58
C GLN A 22 1.67 -11.69 -6.62
N PRO A 23 0.94 -12.04 -5.54
CA PRO A 23 0.46 -11.08 -4.55
C PRO A 23 1.55 -10.69 -3.54
N TYR A 24 1.56 -9.41 -3.16
CA TYR A 24 2.41 -8.84 -2.13
C TYR A 24 1.55 -8.01 -1.19
N HIS A 25 1.62 -8.29 0.11
CA HIS A 25 0.95 -7.51 1.14
C HIS A 25 1.87 -6.39 1.61
N LEU A 26 1.35 -5.18 1.68
CA LEU A 26 2.07 -3.98 2.11
C LEU A 26 1.31 -3.27 3.22
N GLU A 27 2.05 -2.84 4.24
CA GLU A 27 1.56 -1.98 5.31
C GLU A 27 1.98 -0.51 5.06
N ALA A 28 1.44 0.40 5.88
CA ALA A 28 1.80 1.81 5.82
C ALA A 28 3.32 2.01 6.04
N GLY A 29 3.96 2.66 5.06
CA GLY A 29 5.40 2.93 5.08
C GLY A 29 6.25 1.92 4.32
N ASP A 30 5.65 0.83 3.82
CA ASP A 30 6.33 -0.10 2.93
C ASP A 30 6.54 0.48 1.54
N PHE A 31 7.58 -0.01 0.88
CA PHE A 31 7.89 0.29 -0.51
C PHE A 31 8.16 -0.99 -1.28
N ILE A 32 7.66 -1.06 -2.51
CA ILE A 32 7.93 -2.16 -3.43
C ILE A 32 8.42 -1.62 -4.76
N LEU A 33 9.40 -2.29 -5.35
CA LEU A 33 9.86 -1.99 -6.71
C LEU A 33 8.91 -2.62 -7.72
N MET A 34 8.35 -1.80 -8.62
CA MET A 34 7.52 -2.27 -9.72
C MET A 34 8.39 -2.45 -10.98
N PRO A 35 8.57 -3.68 -11.48
CA PRO A 35 9.35 -3.93 -12.69
C PRO A 35 8.71 -3.31 -13.94
N PRO A 36 9.50 -2.79 -14.89
CA PRO A 36 8.96 -2.20 -16.12
C PRO A 36 8.36 -3.27 -17.04
N ASN A 37 7.32 -2.91 -17.78
CA ASN A 37 6.64 -3.77 -18.78
C ASN A 37 6.00 -5.05 -18.21
N GLU A 38 5.84 -5.13 -16.90
CA GLU A 38 5.07 -6.19 -16.24
C GLU A 38 3.72 -5.63 -15.78
N PRO A 39 2.66 -6.46 -15.72
CA PRO A 39 1.37 -6.01 -15.22
C PRO A 39 1.38 -5.89 -13.69
N HIS A 40 0.88 -4.76 -13.18
CA HIS A 40 0.64 -4.52 -11.76
C HIS A 40 -0.84 -4.23 -11.51
N ALA A 41 -1.39 -4.77 -10.42
CA ALA A 41 -2.74 -4.48 -9.96
C ALA A 41 -2.73 -4.15 -8.47
N VAL A 42 -3.54 -3.18 -8.06
CA VAL A 42 -3.69 -2.77 -6.65
C VAL A 42 -5.07 -3.21 -6.18
N ASN A 43 -5.11 -3.91 -5.04
CA ASN A 43 -6.32 -4.24 -4.31
C ASN A 43 -6.28 -3.55 -2.95
N ALA A 44 -7.10 -2.51 -2.82
CA ALA A 44 -7.21 -1.72 -1.60
C ALA A 44 -8.20 -2.37 -0.64
N LEU A 45 -7.70 -2.90 0.48
CA LEU A 45 -8.56 -3.49 1.52
C LEU A 45 -9.26 -2.39 2.34
N GLU A 46 -8.61 -1.22 2.45
CA GLU A 46 -9.13 -0.03 3.12
C GLU A 46 -8.89 1.24 2.28
N LYS A 47 -9.43 2.38 2.69
CA LYS A 47 -9.19 3.66 1.99
C LYS A 47 -7.82 4.21 2.35
N PHE A 48 -6.90 4.27 1.39
CA PHE A 48 -5.59 4.87 1.58
C PHE A 48 -5.15 5.68 0.34
N LYS A 49 -3.98 6.31 0.43
CA LYS A 49 -3.33 7.00 -0.68
C LYS A 49 -1.98 6.34 -0.97
N THR A 50 -1.70 6.10 -2.24
CA THR A 50 -0.41 5.58 -2.72
C THR A 50 0.41 6.70 -3.35
N LEU A 51 1.74 6.66 -3.18
CA LEU A 51 2.68 7.47 -3.95
C LEU A 51 3.42 6.59 -4.96
N LEU A 52 3.29 6.91 -6.24
CA LEU A 52 4.04 6.26 -7.31
C LEU A 52 5.22 7.15 -7.72
N VAL A 53 6.43 6.60 -7.68
CA VAL A 53 7.65 7.29 -8.11
C VAL A 53 8.31 6.52 -9.23
N MET A 54 8.46 7.15 -10.39
CA MET A 54 9.22 6.60 -11.51
C MET A 54 10.68 7.02 -11.36
N ILE A 55 11.58 6.05 -11.22
CA ILE A 55 13.03 6.28 -11.17
C ILE A 55 13.61 6.01 -12.55
N LYS A 56 14.33 6.99 -13.10
CA LYS A 56 15.08 6.87 -14.35
C LYS A 56 16.57 7.02 -14.05
N SER A 57 17.39 6.10 -14.55
CA SER A 57 18.84 6.22 -14.59
C SER A 57 19.29 7.17 -15.69
#